data_AF-A0A644W165-F1
#
_entry.id   AF-A0A644W165-F1
#
_cell.length_a   1.000
_cell.length_b   1.000
_cell.length_c   1.000
_cell.angle_alpha   90.00
_cell.angle_beta   90.00
_cell.angle_gamma   90.00
#
_symmetry.space_group_name_H-M   'P 1'
#
loop_
_entity.id
_entity.type
_entity.pdbx_description
1 polymer ?
#
loop_
_entity_poly.entity_id
_entity_poly.type
_entity_poly.pdbx_seq_one_letter_code
_entity_poly.pdbx_strand_id
1 'polypeptide(L)'
;MYKCAIFIILLPEFSKIIRSAQQSIVLIDNYIDETTLIHLSKKGDAVKVLLLTKTISKQLNLDVQKVNEQYGNFELKSFNKSHDRFLIIDNNEINL
;
A
#
# COMPACT_ATOMS: atom_id res chain seq x y z
N MET A 1 14.97 -2.33 -18.19
CA MET A 1 14.00 -1.23 -17.96
C MET A 1 13.16 -1.52 -16.71
N TYR A 2 13.78 -1.95 -15.60
CA TYR A 2 13.12 -2.32 -14.35
C TYR A 2 13.83 -1.59 -13.21
N LYS A 3 13.57 -0.29 -13.04
CA LYS A 3 14.19 0.49 -11.96
C LYS A 3 13.31 1.60 -11.37
N CYS A 4 12.13 1.87 -11.93
CA CYS A 4 11.32 3.02 -11.49
C CYS A 4 10.57 2.78 -10.17
N ALA A 5 10.22 1.54 -9.86
CA ALA A 5 9.18 1.32 -8.88
C ALA A 5 9.64 1.27 -7.40
N ILE A 6 10.95 1.14 -7.16
CA ILE A 6 11.54 1.37 -5.82
C ILE A 6 11.59 2.87 -5.50
N PHE A 7 11.57 3.74 -6.52
CA PHE A 7 11.85 5.16 -6.32
C PHE A 7 10.62 5.97 -5.86
N ILE A 8 9.40 5.51 -6.16
CA ILE A 8 8.20 6.31 -5.85
C ILE A 8 7.85 6.30 -4.35
N ILE A 9 8.07 5.18 -3.65
CA ILE A 9 7.83 5.07 -2.20
C ILE A 9 8.78 5.98 -1.41
N LEU A 10 9.98 6.24 -1.95
CA LEU A 10 11.01 7.10 -1.36
C LEU A 10 10.86 8.60 -1.68
N LEU A 11 9.92 9.00 -2.54
CA LEU A 11 9.71 10.41 -2.86
C LEU A 11 8.81 11.08 -1.80
N PRO A 12 9.09 12.34 -1.43
CA PRO A 12 8.31 13.09 -0.44
C PRO A 12 6.82 13.21 -0.83
N GLU A 13 6.51 13.13 -2.13
CA GLU A 13 5.16 13.20 -2.66
C GLU A 13 4.29 11.98 -2.28
N PHE A 14 4.87 10.78 -2.12
CA PHE A 14 4.11 9.59 -1.74
C PHE A 14 3.47 9.76 -0.37
N SER A 15 4.24 10.26 0.61
CA SER A 15 3.71 10.50 1.95
C SER A 15 2.62 11.58 1.96
N LYS A 16 2.66 12.56 1.05
CA LYS A 16 1.60 13.58 0.93
C LYS A 16 0.32 12.96 0.37
N ILE A 17 0.43 12.11 -0.66
CA ILE A 17 -0.70 11.39 -1.25
C ILE A 17 -1.38 10.51 -0.18
N ILE A 18 -0.61 9.72 0.59
CA ILE A 18 -1.17 8.87 1.65
C ILE A 18 -1.92 9.69 2.71
N ARG A 19 -1.35 10.83 3.14
CA ARG A 19 -1.99 11.73 4.13
C ARG A 19 -3.23 12.43 3.59
N SER A 20 -3.37 12.54 2.27
CA SER A 20 -4.52 13.21 1.65
C SER A 20 -5.77 12.32 1.59
N ALA A 21 -5.61 11.00 1.72
CA ALA A 21 -6.71 10.04 1.71
C ALA A 21 -7.66 10.27 2.89
N GLN A 22 -8.96 10.25 2.62
CA GLN A 22 -10.01 10.45 3.62
C GLN A 22 -10.81 9.18 3.93
N GLN A 23 -10.89 8.25 2.98
CA GLN A 23 -11.76 7.07 3.09
C GLN A 23 -10.99 5.77 2.85
N SER A 24 -10.26 5.68 1.75
CA SER A 24 -9.65 4.42 1.34
C SER A 24 -8.40 4.58 0.48
N ILE A 25 -7.49 3.63 0.66
CA ILE A 25 -6.29 3.44 -0.13
C ILE A 25 -6.30 1.99 -0.62
N VAL A 26 -6.23 1.78 -1.93
CA VAL A 26 -5.99 0.44 -2.51
C VAL A 26 -4.62 0.47 -3.17
N LEU A 27 -3.71 -0.40 -2.71
CA LEU A 27 -2.40 -0.57 -3.32
C LEU A 27 -2.35 -1.93 -4.00
N ILE A 28 -2.12 -1.92 -5.31
CA ILE A 28 -1.84 -3.10 -6.12
C ILE A 28 -0.35 -3.11 -6.43
N ASP A 29 0.43 -3.94 -5.74
CA ASP A 29 1.88 -4.07 -5.98
C ASP A 29 2.36 -5.50 -5.68
N ASN A 30 3.28 -6.00 -6.48
CA ASN A 30 3.92 -7.31 -6.31
C ASN A 30 5.15 -7.29 -5.38
N TYR A 31 5.53 -6.11 -4.88
CA TYR A 31 6.73 -5.88 -4.08
C TYR A 31 6.41 -5.13 -2.77
N ILE A 32 5.31 -5.49 -2.11
CA ILE A 32 4.95 -4.90 -0.82
C ILE A 32 5.89 -5.44 0.28
N ASP A 33 6.49 -4.53 1.03
CA ASP A 33 7.39 -4.81 2.14
C ASP A 33 7.12 -3.90 3.34
N GLU A 34 7.91 -4.04 4.40
CA GLU A 34 7.79 -3.23 5.63
C GLU A 34 7.87 -1.72 5.34
N THR A 35 8.74 -1.29 4.43
CA THR A 35 8.89 0.14 4.12
C THR A 35 7.59 0.70 3.55
N THR A 36 6.95 -0.04 2.65
CA THR A 36 5.64 0.31 2.07
C THR A 36 4.59 0.47 3.17
N LEU A 37 4.55 -0.47 4.13
CA LEU A 37 3.60 -0.43 5.26
C LEU A 37 3.83 0.79 6.16
N ILE A 38 5.10 1.14 6.44
CA ILE A 38 5.45 2.35 7.23
C ILE A 38 5.01 3.64 6.53
N HIS A 39 5.05 3.68 5.20
CA HIS A 39 4.53 4.83 4.48
C HIS A 39 2.99 4.90 4.54
N LEU A 40 2.32 3.77 4.39
CA LEU A 40 0.87 3.67 4.46
C LEU A 40 0.30 3.93 5.87
N SER A 41 1.07 3.65 6.93
CA SER A 41 0.67 3.93 8.31
C SER A 41 0.50 5.42 8.61
N LYS A 42 1.00 6.31 7.73
CA LYS A 42 0.79 7.77 7.82
C LYS A 42 -0.62 8.22 7.44
N LYS A 43 -1.49 7.30 7.01
CA LYS A 43 -2.91 7.56 6.73
C LYS A 43 -3.64 8.11 7.97
N GLY A 44 -4.81 8.72 7.78
CA GLY A 44 -5.71 9.00 8.89
C GLY A 44 -6.28 7.71 9.51
N ASP A 45 -6.61 7.73 10.80
CA ASP A 45 -7.02 6.54 11.55
C ASP A 45 -8.22 5.82 10.91
N ALA A 46 -9.22 6.57 10.43
CA ALA A 46 -10.43 6.05 9.79
C ALA A 46 -10.22 5.50 8.36
N VAL A 47 -9.08 5.81 7.73
CA VAL A 47 -8.81 5.41 6.35
C VAL A 47 -8.54 3.91 6.28
N LYS A 48 -9.21 3.24 5.34
CA LYS A 48 -9.03 1.81 5.07
C LYS A 48 -7.94 1.58 4.04
N VAL A 49 -7.07 0.61 4.29
CA VAL A 49 -6.01 0.19 3.37
C VAL A 49 -6.27 -1.22 2.92
N LEU A 50 -6.40 -1.41 1.61
CA LEU A 50 -6.45 -2.71 0.98
C LEU A 50 -5.17 -2.94 0.18
N LEU A 51 -4.40 -3.94 0.59
CA LEU A 51 -3.17 -4.39 -0.06
C LEU A 51 -3.49 -5.59 -0.96
N LEU A 52 -3.23 -5.44 -2.25
CA LEU A 52 -3.41 -6.46 -3.26
C LEU A 52 -2.05 -6.84 -3.84
N THR A 53 -1.65 -8.10 -3.64
CA THR A 53 -0.36 -8.60 -4.12
C THR A 53 -0.48 -10.02 -4.67
N LYS A 54 0.35 -10.37 -5.66
CA LYS A 54 0.32 -11.71 -6.24
C LYS A 54 0.68 -12.81 -5.25
N THR A 55 1.67 -12.57 -4.39
CA THR A 55 2.20 -13.58 -3.48
C THR A 55 2.23 -13.02 -2.06
N ILE A 56 1.51 -13.68 -1.15
CA ILE A 56 1.56 -13.37 0.28
C ILE A 56 2.58 -14.30 0.92
N SER A 57 3.75 -13.75 1.27
CA SER A 57 4.74 -14.47 2.06
C SER A 57 4.31 -14.53 3.54
N LYS A 58 4.84 -15.49 4.29
CA LYS A 58 4.63 -15.57 5.74
C LYS A 58 5.09 -14.29 6.44
N GLN A 59 6.22 -13.72 6.00
CA GLN A 59 6.77 -12.49 6.55
C GLN A 59 5.84 -11.30 6.32
N LEU A 60 5.38 -11.10 5.08
CA LEU A 60 4.45 -10.01 4.75
C LEU A 60 3.15 -10.10 5.56
N ASN A 61 2.63 -11.32 5.75
CA ASN A 61 1.43 -11.52 6.55
C ASN A 61 1.64 -11.08 8.01
N LEU A 62 2.76 -11.47 8.63
CA LEU A 62 3.11 -11.04 9.99
C LEU A 62 3.32 -9.52 10.08
N ASP A 63 3.94 -8.91 9.09
CA ASP A 63 4.18 -7.47 9.09
C ASP A 63 2.88 -6.67 8.93
N VAL A 64 1.95 -7.15 8.09
CA VAL A 64 0.61 -6.56 7.98
C VAL A 64 -0.20 -6.74 9.27
N GLN A 65 -0.10 -7.89 9.93
CA GLN A 65 -0.75 -8.09 11.23
C GLN A 65 -0.26 -7.06 12.26
N LYS A 66 1.06 -6.89 12.39
CA LYS A 66 1.66 -5.91 13.31
C LYS A 66 1.22 -4.48 12.99
N VAL A 67 1.24 -4.07 11.72
CA VAL A 67 0.85 -2.70 11.35
C VAL A 67 -0.65 -2.50 11.57
N ASN A 68 -1.48 -3.53 11.36
CA ASN A 68 -2.92 -3.46 11.60
C ASN A 68 -3.24 -3.36 13.10
N GLU A 69 -2.50 -4.06 13.96
CA GLU A 69 -2.63 -3.92 15.42
C GLU A 69 -2.29 -2.51 15.90
N GLN A 70 -1.31 -1.86 15.27
CA GLN A 70 -0.84 -0.52 15.66
C GLN A 70 -1.67 0.63 15.08
N TYR A 71 -2.07 0.54 13.81
CA TYR A 71 -2.64 1.66 13.05
C TYR A 71 -4.05 1.38 12.51
N GLY A 72 -4.53 0.15 12.67
CA GLY A 72 -5.87 -0.27 12.26
C GLY A 72 -6.14 -0.20 10.76
N ASN A 73 -7.22 -0.85 10.34
CA ASN A 73 -7.80 -0.73 9.01
C ASN A 73 -6.86 -1.15 7.86
N PHE A 74 -5.99 -2.14 8.06
CA PHE A 74 -5.23 -2.80 7.01
C PHE A 74 -5.82 -4.17 6.68
N GLU A 75 -5.99 -4.43 5.38
CA GLU A 75 -6.39 -5.72 4.85
C GLU A 75 -5.39 -6.15 3.76
N LEU A 76 -5.01 -7.44 3.75
CA LEU A 76 -4.13 -8.03 2.74
C LEU A 76 -4.86 -9.15 2.01
N LYS A 77 -4.90 -9.07 0.68
CA LYS A 77 -5.52 -10.08 -0.18
C LYS A 77 -4.60 -10.45 -1.34
N SER A 78 -4.68 -11.72 -1.76
CA SER A 78 -3.99 -12.17 -2.96
C SER A 78 -4.71 -11.67 -4.21
N PHE A 79 -3.95 -11.18 -5.17
CA PHE A 79 -4.47 -10.65 -6.43
C PHE A 79 -3.47 -10.88 -7.56
N ASN A 80 -3.88 -11.62 -8.58
CA ASN A 80 -3.00 -12.07 -9.68
C ASN A 80 -3.52 -11.62 -11.06
N LYS A 81 -4.36 -10.58 -11.12
CA LYS A 81 -4.96 -10.10 -12.38
C LYS A 81 -4.28 -8.86 -12.97
N SER A 82 -3.38 -8.20 -12.21
CA SER A 82 -2.64 -7.03 -12.69
C SER A 82 -1.13 -7.28 -12.61
N HIS A 83 -0.44 -6.93 -13.69
CA HIS A 83 1.02 -6.81 -13.72
C HIS A 83 1.48 -5.38 -13.38
N ASP A 84 0.59 -4.41 -13.53
CA ASP A 84 0.86 -2.99 -13.31
C ASP A 84 0.59 -2.59 -11.87
N ARG A 85 1.30 -1.54 -11.43
CA ARG A 85 1.21 -0.99 -10.08
C ARG A 85 0.21 0.16 -10.05
N PHE A 86 -0.75 0.05 -9.15
CA PHE A 86 -1.79 1.06 -9.01
C PHE A 86 -1.94 1.48 -7.56
N LEU A 87 -2.13 2.78 -7.37
CA LEU A 87 -2.58 3.35 -6.11
C LEU A 87 -3.90 4.05 -6.36
N ILE A 88 -4.94 3.59 -5.67
CA ILE A 88 -6.28 4.18 -5.76
C ILE A 88 -6.53 4.88 -4.42
N ILE A 89 -6.79 6.19 -4.46
CA ILE A 89 -7.07 7.03 -3.30
C ILE A 89 -8.49 7.55 -3.42
N ASP A 90 -9.36 7.20 -2.47
CA ASP A 90 -10.76 7.65 -2.42
C ASP A 90 -11.50 7.50 -3.77
N ASN A 91 -11.31 6.35 -4.42
CA ASN A 91 -11.81 6.00 -5.76
C ASN A 91 -11.22 6.76 -6.95
N ASN A 92 -10.18 7.57 -6.74
CA ASN A 92 -9.39 8.18 -7.80
C ASN A 92 -8.11 7.38 -8.04
N GLU A 93 -7.87 7.01 -9.29
CA GLU A 93 -6.72 6.20 -9.69
C GLU A 93 -5.48 7.07 -9.92
N ILE A 94 -4.34 6.61 -9.41
CA ILE A 94 -3.01 7.16 -9.67
C ILE A 94 -2.13 6.01 -10.18
N ASN A 95 -1.60 6.17 -11.39
CA ASN A 95 -0.68 5.21 -12.00
C ASN A 95 0.74 5.41 -11.41
N LEU A 96 1.39 4.33 -10.97
CA LEU A 96 2.69 4.34 -10.29
C LEU A 96 3.79 3.65 -11.11
#